data_AF-A0A6G3LLA7-F1
#
_entry.id   AF-A0A6G3LLA7-F1
#
_cell.length_a   1.000
_cell.length_b   1.000
_cell.length_c   1.000
_cell.angle_alpha   90.00
_cell.angle_beta   90.00
_cell.angle_gamma   90.00
#
_symmetry.space_group_name_H-M   'P 1'
#
loop_
_entity.id
_entity.type
_entity.pdbx_description
1 polymer ?
#
loop_
_entity_poly.entity_id
_entity_poly.type
_entity_poly.pdbx_seq_one_letter_code
_entity_poly.pdbx_strand_id
1 'polypeptide(L)'
;MGNEAIARGALEAGVSMATAYPGTPSTEIIETLAEVGNKYGVYVEWSTNEKVALEMAIGASMMGLRALTAMKHVGVNVASDPLMSLGYTGVVGGLVIVTADDPNAHSSQNEQDNRIYGIHSYIPVFEPYSPQEAKDMTKDLFDLSEKYAIAVFLRSTTRLSHSRGEVKLAEVQNLGRKPVFHRDPERWALLPPYNLAKHREILGKLERLEADLAGFKYNWVEEGSSDFAVIASGVSYAYVKEAVEKLGVKPTIFKLSSTFPVPRKFALEALKYGKVLVVEELEPIVENQLKVIAYEEGLKTQILGKNLIPRVGELNTSIVASAISKLAGIPYSPPNAPKVNLELPSRPPVLCAGCGHRSTYYAVKLAAMRARVKPVYANDIGCYTLGFYPPFNMADFTWSMGSAIGIGMGIAKFSEEPVIAFIGDSTFYHAGIPGLINAVYNGIPLLVIVMDNGITAMTGHQPHPGSGYGPTGETRPVIRIEDIAKAVGVEFVEVVDAYDVEAVRSTTEKALKFIKEKKKPAVIVSRRPCALMELRRKRAQNEEIVPYYIDQEKCIKCGICVDKFSCPAIVREGDRIVIIPELCVGCGVCAQICPAKAIKPVKGIKG
;
A
#
# COMPACT_ATOMS: atom_id res chain seq x y z
N MET A 1 -16.74 -19.67 27.65
CA MET A 1 -15.30 -19.74 27.32
C MET A 1 -14.74 -18.33 27.20
N GLY A 2 -13.42 -18.11 27.26
CA GLY A 2 -12.83 -16.78 27.05
C GLY A 2 -13.22 -16.17 25.69
N ASN A 3 -13.20 -16.97 24.63
CA ASN A 3 -13.64 -16.55 23.29
C ASN A 3 -15.12 -16.13 23.25
N GLU A 4 -16.01 -16.92 23.84
CA GLU A 4 -17.45 -16.56 23.98
C GLU A 4 -17.64 -15.26 24.78
N ALA A 5 -16.78 -15.02 25.78
CA ALA A 5 -16.83 -13.82 26.60
C ALA A 5 -16.41 -12.58 25.80
N ILE A 6 -15.39 -12.69 24.95
CA ILE A 6 -15.01 -11.64 23.98
C ILE A 6 -16.16 -11.35 23.02
N ALA A 7 -16.76 -12.39 22.42
CA ALA A 7 -17.94 -12.26 21.56
C ALA A 7 -19.09 -11.53 22.27
N ARG A 8 -19.36 -11.90 23.54
CA ARG A 8 -20.37 -11.23 24.36
C ARG A 8 -20.03 -9.76 24.59
N GLY A 9 -18.79 -9.43 24.90
CA GLY A 9 -18.33 -8.05 25.08
C GLY A 9 -18.55 -7.21 23.83
N ALA A 10 -18.29 -7.77 22.65
CA ALA A 10 -18.55 -7.10 21.37
C ALA A 10 -20.05 -6.81 21.14
N LEU A 11 -20.93 -7.73 21.51
CA LEU A 11 -22.39 -7.50 21.48
C LEU A 11 -22.81 -6.41 22.47
N GLU A 12 -22.30 -6.45 23.70
CA GLU A 12 -22.56 -5.42 24.72
C GLU A 12 -22.01 -4.04 24.30
N ALA A 13 -21.07 -3.99 23.36
CA ALA A 13 -20.55 -2.77 22.75
C ALA A 13 -21.35 -2.29 21.52
N GLY A 14 -22.32 -3.06 21.02
CA GLY A 14 -23.04 -2.74 19.79
C GLY A 14 -22.19 -2.86 18.52
N VAL A 15 -21.36 -3.90 18.43
CA VAL A 15 -20.62 -4.25 17.20
C VAL A 15 -21.59 -4.42 16.02
N SER A 16 -21.23 -3.90 14.85
CA SER A 16 -22.04 -4.00 13.63
C SER A 16 -21.49 -5.03 12.64
N MET A 17 -20.18 -5.29 12.67
CA MET A 17 -19.51 -6.27 11.81
C MET A 17 -18.52 -7.11 12.60
N ALA A 18 -18.49 -8.42 12.35
CA ALA A 18 -17.47 -9.32 12.83
C ALA A 18 -16.95 -10.23 11.71
N THR A 19 -15.64 -10.24 11.47
CA THR A 19 -15.00 -10.97 10.36
C THR A 19 -13.84 -11.82 10.88
N ALA A 20 -13.56 -12.96 10.26
CA ALA A 20 -12.33 -13.72 10.52
C ALA A 20 -12.03 -14.71 9.39
N TYR A 21 -10.81 -15.27 9.40
CA TYR A 21 -10.54 -16.56 8.79
C TYR A 21 -10.43 -17.61 9.91
N PRO A 22 -10.99 -18.83 9.75
CA PRO A 22 -11.02 -19.81 10.84
C PRO A 22 -9.61 -20.24 11.25
N GLY A 23 -9.35 -20.18 12.56
CA GLY A 23 -8.05 -20.54 13.12
C GLY A 23 -8.09 -20.61 14.65
N THR A 24 -7.89 -21.82 15.18
CA THR A 24 -7.71 -22.03 16.64
C THR A 24 -6.46 -21.27 17.11
N PRO A 25 -6.51 -20.57 18.26
CA PRO A 25 -7.56 -20.58 19.30
C PRO A 25 -8.52 -19.38 19.24
N SER A 26 -8.83 -18.83 18.05
CA SER A 26 -9.72 -17.66 17.90
C SER A 26 -11.12 -17.98 17.37
N THR A 27 -11.32 -19.17 16.80
CA THR A 27 -12.49 -19.53 15.98
C THR A 27 -13.82 -19.31 16.70
N GLU A 28 -13.91 -19.71 17.98
CA GLU A 28 -15.16 -19.70 18.74
C GLU A 28 -15.72 -18.28 18.94
N ILE A 29 -14.90 -17.23 18.78
CA ILE A 29 -15.37 -15.84 18.85
C ILE A 29 -16.38 -15.58 17.74
N ILE A 30 -16.02 -15.92 16.50
CA ILE A 30 -16.88 -15.70 15.34
C ILE A 30 -18.00 -16.71 15.28
N GLU A 31 -17.79 -17.97 15.69
CA GLU A 31 -18.88 -18.95 15.79
C GLU A 31 -19.96 -18.47 16.78
N THR A 32 -19.56 -18.00 17.96
CA THR A 32 -20.49 -17.46 18.97
C THR A 32 -21.26 -16.26 18.43
N LEU A 33 -20.58 -15.34 17.72
CA LEU A 33 -21.24 -14.19 17.11
C LEU A 33 -22.17 -14.62 15.97
N ALA A 34 -21.80 -15.62 15.17
CA ALA A 34 -22.61 -16.12 14.06
C ALA A 34 -23.94 -16.73 14.53
N GLU A 35 -23.94 -17.43 15.69
CA GLU A 35 -25.15 -18.01 16.28
C GLU A 35 -26.22 -16.96 16.62
N VAL A 36 -25.79 -15.75 17.00
CA VAL A 36 -26.70 -14.69 17.50
C VAL A 36 -26.71 -13.43 16.64
N GLY A 37 -25.89 -13.35 15.58
CA GLY A 37 -25.69 -12.15 14.78
C GLY A 37 -26.99 -11.63 14.17
N ASN A 38 -27.79 -12.52 13.56
CA ASN A 38 -29.09 -12.17 12.99
C ASN A 38 -30.06 -11.59 14.03
N LYS A 39 -30.01 -12.09 15.27
CA LYS A 39 -30.87 -11.62 16.37
C LYS A 39 -30.54 -10.18 16.76
N TYR A 40 -29.26 -9.81 16.73
CA TYR A 40 -28.77 -8.49 17.17
C TYR A 40 -28.41 -7.55 16.01
N GLY A 41 -28.62 -7.97 14.75
CA GLY A 41 -28.32 -7.16 13.57
C GLY A 41 -26.82 -7.02 13.29
N VAL A 42 -26.00 -7.96 13.75
CA VAL A 42 -24.55 -8.00 13.49
C VAL A 42 -24.30 -8.76 12.19
N TYR A 43 -23.57 -8.14 11.26
CA TYR A 43 -23.05 -8.87 10.11
C TYR A 43 -21.84 -9.69 10.51
N VAL A 44 -21.91 -11.01 10.32
CA VAL A 44 -20.82 -11.93 10.68
C VAL A 44 -20.41 -12.70 9.44
N GLU A 45 -19.11 -12.76 9.15
CA GLU A 45 -18.59 -13.57 8.03
C GLU A 45 -17.30 -14.32 8.37
N TRP A 46 -17.15 -15.46 7.70
CA TRP A 46 -15.85 -16.05 7.44
C TRP A 46 -15.32 -15.48 6.13
N SER A 47 -14.16 -14.83 6.21
CA SER A 47 -13.47 -14.27 5.08
C SER A 47 -12.48 -15.27 4.48
N THR A 48 -12.06 -15.02 3.23
CA THR A 48 -11.16 -15.94 2.47
C THR A 48 -9.75 -16.04 3.08
N ASN A 49 -9.30 -14.99 3.76
CA ASN A 49 -8.11 -14.97 4.62
C ASN A 49 -8.18 -13.79 5.60
N GLU A 50 -7.20 -13.69 6.50
CA GLU A 50 -7.14 -12.67 7.54
C GLU A 50 -6.90 -11.26 6.99
N LYS A 51 -6.19 -11.14 5.86
CA LYS A 51 -6.02 -9.85 5.16
C LYS A 51 -7.37 -9.30 4.74
N VAL A 52 -8.17 -10.09 4.06
CA VAL A 52 -9.52 -9.71 3.62
C VAL A 52 -10.44 -9.46 4.82
N ALA A 53 -10.35 -10.27 5.87
CA ALA A 53 -11.12 -10.04 7.10
C ALA A 53 -10.81 -8.68 7.74
N LEU A 54 -9.52 -8.34 7.89
CA LEU A 54 -9.13 -7.03 8.42
C LEU A 54 -9.59 -5.88 7.52
N GLU A 55 -9.44 -6.02 6.20
CA GLU A 55 -9.87 -5.01 5.23
C GLU A 55 -11.38 -4.75 5.28
N MET A 56 -12.20 -5.80 5.40
CA MET A 56 -13.64 -5.69 5.63
C MET A 56 -13.96 -4.87 6.87
N ALA A 57 -13.31 -5.19 8.00
CA ALA A 57 -13.50 -4.49 9.27
C ALA A 57 -13.04 -3.03 9.20
N ILE A 58 -11.95 -2.73 8.48
CA ILE A 58 -11.50 -1.36 8.19
C ILE A 58 -12.57 -0.62 7.39
N GLY A 59 -13.12 -1.22 6.34
CA GLY A 59 -14.18 -0.61 5.53
C GLY A 59 -15.44 -0.28 6.34
N ALA A 60 -15.87 -1.18 7.23
CA ALA A 60 -17.00 -0.92 8.14
C ALA A 60 -16.68 0.21 9.14
N SER A 61 -15.46 0.22 9.68
CA SER A 61 -14.99 1.29 10.56
C SER A 61 -14.98 2.66 9.87
N MET A 62 -14.58 2.75 8.59
CA MET A 62 -14.64 3.99 7.80
C MET A 62 -16.07 4.52 7.63
N MET A 63 -17.08 3.65 7.72
CA MET A 63 -18.50 4.01 7.70
C MET A 63 -19.03 4.50 9.06
N GLY A 64 -18.18 4.59 10.08
CA GLY A 64 -18.56 4.97 11.46
C GLY A 64 -19.14 3.82 12.30
N LEU A 65 -19.07 2.58 11.79
CA LEU A 65 -19.59 1.40 12.48
C LEU A 65 -18.53 0.72 13.33
N ARG A 66 -18.96 0.09 14.44
CA ARG A 66 -18.08 -0.73 15.27
C ARG A 66 -17.82 -2.06 14.56
N ALA A 67 -16.55 -2.44 14.42
CA ALA A 67 -16.15 -3.67 13.76
C ALA A 67 -15.16 -4.47 14.62
N LEU A 68 -15.29 -5.79 14.58
CA LEU A 68 -14.36 -6.75 15.18
C LEU A 68 -13.77 -7.62 14.09
N THR A 69 -12.47 -7.87 14.16
CA THR A 69 -11.85 -8.94 13.36
C THR A 69 -11.06 -9.87 14.25
N ALA A 70 -11.19 -11.18 14.07
CA ALA A 70 -10.54 -12.18 14.89
C ALA A 70 -9.60 -13.04 14.06
N MET A 71 -8.45 -13.38 14.63
CA MET A 71 -7.49 -14.30 14.03
C MET A 71 -6.58 -14.89 15.09
N LYS A 72 -5.97 -16.04 14.79
CA LYS A 72 -4.81 -16.51 15.54
C LYS A 72 -3.58 -15.66 15.22
N HIS A 73 -2.54 -15.73 16.05
CA HIS A 73 -1.37 -14.85 15.91
C HIS A 73 -0.72 -14.84 14.53
N VAL A 74 -0.54 -16.00 13.90
CA VAL A 74 0.05 -16.06 12.53
C VAL A 74 -0.85 -15.44 11.47
N GLY A 75 -2.15 -15.33 11.72
CA GLY A 75 -3.09 -14.63 10.87
C GLY A 75 -2.77 -13.13 10.77
N VAL A 76 -2.19 -12.55 11.82
CA VAL A 76 -1.70 -11.16 11.79
C VAL A 76 -0.56 -10.98 10.79
N ASN A 77 0.23 -12.04 10.50
CA ASN A 77 1.23 -11.98 9.44
C ASN A 77 0.58 -11.81 8.06
N VAL A 78 -0.50 -12.55 7.82
CA VAL A 78 -1.29 -12.45 6.58
C VAL A 78 -1.93 -11.06 6.47
N ALA A 79 -2.44 -10.53 7.57
CA ALA A 79 -3.07 -9.21 7.65
C ALA A 79 -2.09 -8.03 7.83
N SER A 80 -0.79 -8.28 7.91
CA SER A 80 0.21 -7.28 8.32
C SER A 80 0.27 -6.07 7.39
N ASP A 81 0.10 -6.30 6.09
CA ASP A 81 0.19 -5.28 5.06
C ASP A 81 -0.88 -4.17 5.22
N PRO A 82 -2.20 -4.47 5.28
CA PRO A 82 -3.19 -3.45 5.61
C PRO A 82 -3.10 -2.98 7.07
N LEU A 83 -2.61 -3.79 8.01
CA LEU A 83 -2.43 -3.39 9.39
C LEU A 83 -1.43 -2.24 9.54
N MET A 84 -0.32 -2.25 8.79
CA MET A 84 0.68 -1.18 8.86
C MET A 84 0.10 0.17 8.44
N SER A 85 -0.75 0.16 7.42
CA SER A 85 -1.43 1.36 6.95
C SER A 85 -2.54 1.81 7.92
N LEU A 86 -3.24 0.87 8.56
CA LEU A 86 -4.27 1.17 9.57
C LEU A 86 -3.74 1.94 10.77
N GLY A 87 -2.53 1.63 11.23
CA GLY A 87 -1.84 2.39 12.28
C GLY A 87 -1.74 3.88 11.99
N TYR A 88 -1.67 4.24 10.72
CA TYR A 88 -1.47 5.61 10.26
C TYR A 88 -2.83 6.27 10.07
N THR A 89 -3.75 5.64 9.36
CA THR A 89 -5.05 6.24 9.01
C THR A 89 -6.04 6.32 10.17
N GLY A 90 -5.90 5.42 11.16
CA GLY A 90 -6.81 5.32 12.29
C GLY A 90 -8.23 4.88 11.87
N VAL A 91 -9.22 5.17 12.71
CA VAL A 91 -10.60 4.68 12.55
C VAL A 91 -11.67 5.76 12.78
N VAL A 92 -12.88 5.55 12.25
CA VAL A 92 -14.04 6.42 12.55
C VAL A 92 -14.97 5.72 13.54
N GLY A 93 -15.45 4.53 13.22
CA GLY A 93 -16.09 3.63 14.17
C GLY A 93 -15.06 2.72 14.84
N GLY A 94 -15.30 2.30 16.08
CA GLY A 94 -14.32 1.55 16.85
C GLY A 94 -13.95 0.22 16.18
N LEU A 95 -12.66 -0.11 16.15
CA LEU A 95 -12.14 -1.34 15.55
C LEU A 95 -11.31 -2.11 16.57
N VAL A 96 -11.82 -3.27 16.97
CA VAL A 96 -11.12 -4.21 17.85
C VAL A 96 -10.57 -5.35 17.01
N ILE A 97 -9.25 -5.54 17.04
CA ILE A 97 -8.55 -6.63 16.37
C ILE A 97 -8.20 -7.67 17.44
N VAL A 98 -8.87 -8.81 17.43
CA VAL A 98 -8.59 -9.90 18.36
C VAL A 98 -7.47 -10.77 17.78
N THR A 99 -6.34 -10.83 18.49
CA THR A 99 -5.23 -11.73 18.20
C THR A 99 -5.15 -12.81 19.28
N ALA A 100 -5.52 -14.04 18.93
CA ALA A 100 -5.42 -15.17 19.85
C ALA A 100 -4.05 -15.85 19.65
N ASP A 101 -3.11 -15.55 20.54
CA ASP A 101 -1.76 -16.09 20.50
C ASP A 101 -1.73 -17.54 21.04
N ASP A 102 -0.81 -18.34 20.52
CA ASP A 102 -0.59 -19.74 20.95
C ASP A 102 0.84 -19.93 21.48
N PRO A 103 1.15 -19.50 22.73
CA PRO A 103 2.52 -19.48 23.26
C PRO A 103 3.18 -20.84 23.49
N ASN A 104 2.49 -21.95 23.22
CA ASN A 104 3.06 -23.32 23.24
C ASN A 104 2.83 -24.01 21.88
N ALA A 105 2.44 -23.23 20.86
CA ALA A 105 2.12 -23.69 19.51
C ALA A 105 1.29 -24.99 19.48
N HIS A 106 0.29 -25.14 20.36
CA HIS A 106 -0.56 -26.34 20.43
C HIS A 106 -1.22 -26.68 19.09
N SER A 107 -1.45 -25.67 18.26
CA SER A 107 -2.11 -25.77 16.95
C SER A 107 -1.49 -24.83 15.90
N SER A 108 -0.22 -24.47 16.10
CA SER A 108 0.46 -23.44 15.31
C SER A 108 1.82 -23.88 14.79
N GLN A 109 2.21 -23.32 13.66
CA GLN A 109 3.50 -23.61 13.03
C GLN A 109 4.68 -23.02 13.82
N ASN A 110 4.43 -21.95 14.56
CA ASN A 110 5.40 -21.25 15.38
C ASN A 110 4.71 -20.61 16.60
N GLU A 111 5.53 -20.29 17.59
CA GLU A 111 5.21 -19.32 18.64
C GLU A 111 5.47 -17.90 18.09
N GLN A 112 4.63 -16.94 18.46
CA GLN A 112 4.74 -15.54 18.03
C GLN A 112 4.15 -14.64 19.10
N ASP A 113 4.76 -13.47 19.29
CA ASP A 113 4.26 -12.45 20.20
C ASP A 113 3.78 -11.24 19.41
N ASN A 114 2.46 -11.09 19.33
CA ASN A 114 1.85 -10.02 18.54
C ASN A 114 1.89 -8.63 19.19
N ARG A 115 2.46 -8.51 20.40
CA ARG A 115 2.84 -7.20 20.94
C ARG A 115 3.87 -6.50 20.05
N ILE A 116 4.72 -7.26 19.35
CA ILE A 116 5.68 -6.72 18.37
C ILE A 116 4.98 -6.11 17.16
N TYR A 117 3.85 -6.68 16.73
CA TYR A 117 3.03 -6.08 15.68
C TYR A 117 2.33 -4.83 16.16
N GLY A 118 1.72 -4.88 17.35
CA GLY A 118 1.18 -3.69 17.99
C GLY A 118 2.22 -2.61 18.06
N ILE A 119 3.48 -2.96 18.38
CA ILE A 119 4.65 -2.13 18.21
C ILE A 119 4.70 -1.59 16.79
N HIS A 120 5.15 -2.38 15.82
CA HIS A 120 5.43 -2.03 14.43
C HIS A 120 4.33 -1.20 13.75
N SER A 121 3.07 -1.52 14.04
CA SER A 121 1.89 -0.90 13.44
C SER A 121 1.32 0.26 14.22
N TYR A 122 1.98 0.75 15.27
CA TYR A 122 1.52 1.89 16.07
C TYR A 122 0.18 1.65 16.81
N ILE A 123 -0.34 0.42 16.82
CA ILE A 123 -1.64 0.08 17.41
C ILE A 123 -1.45 -0.39 18.86
N PRO A 124 -2.18 0.16 19.85
CA PRO A 124 -2.08 -0.26 21.25
C PRO A 124 -2.63 -1.67 21.45
N VAL A 125 -2.04 -2.42 22.40
CA VAL A 125 -2.37 -3.82 22.68
C VAL A 125 -2.82 -3.95 24.13
N PHE A 126 -3.96 -4.61 24.34
CA PHE A 126 -4.56 -4.85 25.63
C PHE A 126 -4.78 -6.35 25.84
N GLU A 127 -4.57 -6.82 27.07
CA GLU A 127 -4.55 -8.24 27.41
C GLU A 127 -5.44 -8.49 28.63
N PRO A 128 -6.52 -9.27 28.53
CA PRO A 128 -7.29 -9.72 29.67
C PRO A 128 -6.66 -10.97 30.31
N TYR A 129 -6.90 -11.18 31.60
CA TYR A 129 -6.46 -12.36 32.34
C TYR A 129 -7.58 -13.37 32.61
N SER A 130 -8.85 -12.96 32.54
CA SER A 130 -10.02 -13.82 32.83
C SER A 130 -11.17 -13.65 31.83
N PRO A 131 -12.09 -14.63 31.69
CA PRO A 131 -13.25 -14.47 30.83
C PRO A 131 -14.12 -13.25 31.15
N GLN A 132 -14.34 -12.94 32.44
CA GLN A 132 -15.12 -11.75 32.85
C GLN A 132 -14.45 -10.47 32.35
N GLU A 133 -13.15 -10.32 32.60
CA GLU A 133 -12.40 -9.15 32.16
C GLU A 133 -12.31 -9.08 30.64
N ALA A 134 -12.17 -10.21 29.94
CA ALA A 134 -12.16 -10.24 28.48
C ALA A 134 -13.46 -9.67 27.89
N LYS A 135 -14.61 -9.99 28.51
CA LYS A 135 -15.90 -9.43 28.12
C LYS A 135 -15.97 -7.91 28.38
N ASP A 136 -15.67 -7.48 29.60
CA ASP A 136 -15.77 -6.06 29.98
C ASP A 136 -14.78 -5.19 29.18
N MET A 137 -13.53 -5.66 29.05
CA MET A 137 -12.48 -4.98 28.30
C MET A 137 -12.82 -4.86 26.81
N THR A 138 -13.38 -5.91 26.18
CA THR A 138 -13.79 -5.83 24.76
C THR A 138 -14.76 -4.68 24.54
N LYS A 139 -15.73 -4.49 25.46
CA LYS A 139 -16.69 -3.40 25.39
C LYS A 139 -16.02 -2.03 25.51
N ASP A 140 -15.19 -1.85 26.54
CA ASP A 140 -14.50 -0.59 26.80
C ASP A 140 -13.51 -0.21 25.70
N LEU A 141 -12.92 -1.22 25.03
CA LEU A 141 -12.01 -1.01 23.91
C LEU A 141 -12.67 -0.40 22.67
N PHE A 142 -13.96 -0.67 22.42
CA PHE A 142 -14.68 0.03 21.36
C PHE A 142 -14.82 1.52 21.66
N ASP A 143 -15.15 1.88 22.90
CA ASP A 143 -15.25 3.27 23.34
C ASP A 143 -13.89 3.97 23.27
N LEU A 144 -12.81 3.28 23.67
CA LEU A 144 -11.44 3.77 23.58
C LEU A 144 -11.00 3.99 22.13
N SER A 145 -11.26 3.01 21.27
CA SER A 145 -10.91 3.04 19.84
C SER A 145 -11.53 4.26 19.16
N GLU A 146 -12.79 4.58 19.47
CA GLU A 146 -13.49 5.75 18.94
C GLU A 146 -12.98 7.06 19.52
N LYS A 147 -12.77 7.10 20.83
CA LYS A 147 -12.29 8.29 21.53
C LYS A 147 -10.96 8.79 20.95
N TYR A 148 -10.06 7.89 20.61
CA TYR A 148 -8.73 8.23 20.07
C TYR A 148 -8.61 8.06 18.55
N ALA A 149 -9.70 7.69 17.88
CA ALA A 149 -9.71 7.38 16.44
C ALA A 149 -8.59 6.41 16.03
N ILE A 150 -8.31 5.40 16.87
CA ILE A 150 -7.26 4.40 16.67
C ILE A 150 -7.83 2.98 16.75
N ALA A 151 -7.36 2.05 15.91
CA ALA A 151 -7.66 0.64 16.10
C ALA A 151 -6.99 0.13 17.39
N VAL A 152 -7.48 -0.96 17.96
CA VAL A 152 -6.91 -1.54 19.19
C VAL A 152 -6.77 -3.05 19.05
N PHE A 153 -5.67 -3.60 19.54
CA PHE A 153 -5.50 -5.03 19.69
C PHE A 153 -6.08 -5.49 21.03
N LEU A 154 -6.92 -6.52 20.98
CA LEU A 154 -7.25 -7.35 22.13
C LEU A 154 -6.50 -8.67 21.98
N ARG A 155 -5.43 -8.85 22.74
CA ARG A 155 -4.61 -10.06 22.70
C ARG A 155 -5.11 -11.05 23.73
N SER A 156 -5.46 -12.27 23.28
CA SER A 156 -5.74 -13.43 24.13
C SER A 156 -4.64 -14.47 23.97
N THR A 157 -4.65 -15.49 24.82
CA THR A 157 -3.80 -16.70 24.67
C THR A 157 -4.66 -17.95 24.69
N THR A 158 -4.15 -19.08 24.17
CA THR A 158 -4.85 -20.39 24.20
C THR A 158 -5.48 -20.72 25.56
N ARG A 159 -4.80 -20.39 26.67
CA ARG A 159 -5.32 -20.65 28.02
C ARG A 159 -6.54 -19.81 28.35
N LEU A 160 -6.53 -18.52 28.05
CA LEU A 160 -7.72 -17.70 28.25
C LEU A 160 -8.83 -18.09 27.28
N SER A 161 -8.51 -18.18 25.99
CA SER A 161 -9.46 -18.46 24.91
C SER A 161 -10.31 -19.71 25.17
N HIS A 162 -9.68 -20.80 25.64
CA HIS A 162 -10.35 -22.08 25.90
C HIS A 162 -10.67 -22.33 27.39
N SER A 163 -10.34 -21.40 28.30
CA SER A 163 -10.77 -21.49 29.70
C SER A 163 -12.26 -21.18 29.84
N ARG A 164 -12.89 -21.77 30.85
CA ARG A 164 -14.28 -21.51 31.24
C ARG A 164 -14.30 -20.87 32.62
N GLY A 165 -15.18 -19.91 32.79
CA GLY A 165 -15.44 -19.22 34.05
C GLY A 165 -16.83 -18.60 34.02
N GLU A 166 -17.35 -18.26 35.19
CA GLU A 166 -18.62 -17.53 35.28
C GLU A 166 -18.44 -16.08 34.80
N VAL A 167 -19.40 -15.60 34.03
CA VAL A 167 -19.38 -14.24 33.48
C VAL A 167 -20.74 -13.58 33.72
N LYS A 168 -20.72 -12.39 34.32
CA LYS A 168 -21.88 -11.52 34.50
C LYS A 168 -22.15 -10.76 33.21
N LEU A 169 -23.33 -11.01 32.66
CA LEU A 169 -23.79 -10.39 31.41
C LEU A 169 -24.41 -9.02 31.69
N ALA A 170 -24.15 -8.06 30.81
CA ALA A 170 -24.87 -6.80 30.76
C ALA A 170 -25.82 -6.77 29.54
N GLU A 171 -26.56 -5.68 29.37
CA GLU A 171 -27.47 -5.52 28.25
C GLU A 171 -26.72 -5.38 26.92
N VAL A 172 -27.21 -6.06 25.89
CA VAL A 172 -26.67 -5.95 24.52
C VAL A 172 -27.11 -4.60 23.95
N GLN A 173 -26.15 -3.83 23.43
CA GLN A 173 -26.44 -2.50 22.91
C GLN A 173 -26.69 -2.54 21.39
N ASN A 174 -27.60 -1.68 20.92
CA ASN A 174 -27.71 -1.32 19.52
C ASN A 174 -27.58 0.20 19.41
N LEU A 175 -26.49 0.65 18.79
CA LEU A 175 -26.19 2.08 18.69
C LEU A 175 -27.01 2.80 17.61
N GLY A 176 -27.76 2.07 16.76
CA GLY A 176 -28.63 2.65 15.73
C GLY A 176 -27.89 3.56 14.73
N ARG A 177 -26.58 3.36 14.55
CA ARG A 177 -25.74 4.24 13.74
C ARG A 177 -26.11 4.12 12.27
N LYS A 178 -26.22 5.27 11.61
CA LYS A 178 -26.36 5.33 10.16
C LYS A 178 -24.97 5.24 9.53
N PRO A 179 -24.69 4.22 8.69
CA PRO A 179 -23.39 4.10 8.04
C PRO A 179 -23.21 5.24 7.02
N VAL A 180 -22.13 6.01 7.16
CA VAL A 180 -21.80 7.10 6.23
C VAL A 180 -20.31 7.11 5.94
N PHE A 181 -19.95 7.03 4.66
CA PHE A 181 -18.55 7.23 4.25
C PHE A 181 -18.22 8.72 4.20
N HIS A 182 -17.36 9.17 5.11
CA HIS A 182 -16.81 10.52 5.09
C HIS A 182 -15.57 10.56 4.20
N ARG A 183 -15.67 11.23 3.05
CA ARG A 183 -14.54 11.44 2.14
C ARG A 183 -13.51 12.35 2.81
N ASP A 184 -12.39 11.75 3.19
CA ASP A 184 -11.20 12.43 3.72
C ASP A 184 -9.95 11.80 3.07
N PRO A 185 -9.67 12.12 1.80
CA PRO A 185 -8.61 11.45 1.06
C PRO A 185 -7.22 11.68 1.66
N GLU A 186 -7.00 12.81 2.36
CA GLU A 186 -5.74 13.10 3.05
C GLU A 186 -5.46 12.13 4.19
N ARG A 187 -6.53 11.69 4.86
CA ARG A 187 -6.47 10.66 5.89
C ARG A 187 -6.39 9.24 5.31
N TRP A 188 -7.16 8.96 4.27
CA TRP A 188 -7.36 7.59 3.77
C TRP A 188 -6.40 7.16 2.64
N ALA A 189 -5.67 8.10 2.04
CA ALA A 189 -4.65 7.83 1.04
C ALA A 189 -3.25 8.09 1.63
N LEU A 190 -2.51 7.02 1.96
CA LEU A 190 -1.13 7.11 2.49
C LEU A 190 -0.09 7.41 1.40
N LEU A 191 -0.38 8.44 0.61
CA LEU A 191 0.52 8.99 -0.39
C LEU A 191 1.36 10.11 0.22
N PRO A 192 2.57 10.38 -0.29
CA PRO A 192 3.28 11.61 0.06
C PRO A 192 2.37 12.83 -0.21
N PRO A 193 2.24 13.78 0.73
CA PRO A 193 3.02 13.93 1.96
C PRO A 193 2.44 13.31 3.26
N TYR A 194 1.24 12.71 3.26
CA TYR A 194 0.48 12.36 4.48
C TYR A 194 1.06 11.21 5.31
N ASN A 195 1.66 10.22 4.66
CA ASN A 195 2.29 9.06 5.32
C ASN A 195 3.43 9.45 6.29
N LEU A 196 4.18 10.51 5.99
CA LEU A 196 5.31 11.00 6.81
C LEU A 196 4.87 11.53 8.17
N ALA A 197 3.64 12.02 8.31
CA ALA A 197 3.15 12.57 9.58
C ALA A 197 2.99 11.49 10.65
N LYS A 198 2.49 10.32 10.25
CA LYS A 198 2.07 9.22 11.16
C LYS A 198 3.21 8.32 11.60
N HIS A 199 4.29 8.27 10.82
CA HIS A 199 5.48 7.51 11.19
C HIS A 199 6.13 8.04 12.48
N ARG A 200 5.93 9.30 12.85
CA ARG A 200 6.61 9.87 14.03
C ARG A 200 6.29 9.17 15.36
N GLU A 201 5.27 8.32 15.41
CA GLU A 201 4.71 7.74 16.64
C GLU A 201 5.24 6.30 17.00
N ILE A 202 5.90 5.55 16.11
CA ILE A 202 6.40 4.16 16.35
C ILE A 202 7.68 4.16 17.11
N LEU A 203 8.38 5.28 16.98
CA LEU A 203 9.80 5.38 17.25
C LEU A 203 10.10 5.09 18.73
N GLY A 204 9.14 5.22 19.66
CA GLY A 204 9.33 4.82 21.06
C GLY A 204 9.40 3.30 21.30
N LYS A 205 8.84 2.46 20.43
CA LYS A 205 8.76 1.00 20.63
C LYS A 205 10.00 0.24 20.21
N LEU A 206 10.82 0.97 19.49
CA LEU A 206 12.00 0.60 18.78
C LEU A 206 13.21 0.56 19.77
N GLU A 207 13.16 1.30 20.88
CA GLU A 207 14.18 1.32 21.96
C GLU A 207 14.45 -0.04 22.66
N ARG A 208 13.52 -1.02 22.61
CA ARG A 208 13.67 -2.29 23.35
C ARG A 208 14.37 -3.41 22.60
N LEU A 209 14.28 -3.44 21.27
CA LEU A 209 14.92 -4.48 20.43
C LEU A 209 16.48 -4.35 20.47
N GLU A 210 16.99 -3.29 21.12
CA GLU A 210 18.38 -2.80 21.09
C GLU A 210 19.32 -3.71 21.85
N ALA A 211 18.83 -4.27 22.95
CA ALA A 211 19.64 -5.04 23.88
C ALA A 211 20.10 -6.40 23.28
N ASP A 212 19.28 -7.03 22.43
CA ASP A 212 19.48 -8.43 21.97
C ASP A 212 20.40 -8.58 20.77
N LEU A 213 20.61 -7.51 20.00
CA LEU A 213 21.34 -7.58 18.74
C LEU A 213 22.87 -7.72 18.94
N ALA A 214 23.33 -7.71 20.19
CA ALA A 214 24.74 -7.59 20.57
C ALA A 214 25.61 -8.79 20.18
N GLY A 215 25.03 -9.98 19.97
CA GLY A 215 25.72 -11.20 19.54
C GLY A 215 25.36 -11.67 18.13
N PHE A 216 24.77 -10.80 17.30
CA PHE A 216 24.24 -11.20 15.99
C PHE A 216 25.37 -11.54 15.00
N LYS A 217 25.45 -12.79 14.54
CA LYS A 217 26.54 -13.32 13.69
C LYS A 217 26.78 -12.59 12.36
N TYR A 218 25.82 -11.80 11.88
CA TYR A 218 25.95 -11.00 10.65
C TYR A 218 26.44 -9.57 10.92
N ASN A 219 26.72 -9.26 12.17
CA ASN A 219 27.54 -8.14 12.58
C ASN A 219 28.95 -8.70 12.79
N TRP A 220 29.94 -8.13 12.13
CA TRP A 220 31.32 -8.52 12.31
C TRP A 220 32.24 -7.32 12.14
N VAL A 221 33.49 -7.53 12.55
CA VAL A 221 34.53 -6.51 12.49
C VAL A 221 35.63 -7.02 11.59
N GLU A 222 36.06 -6.17 10.66
CA GLU A 222 37.28 -6.36 9.87
C GLU A 222 38.35 -5.43 10.42
N GLU A 223 39.41 -6.01 10.97
CA GLU A 223 40.51 -5.25 11.55
C GLU A 223 41.29 -4.49 10.48
N GLY A 224 41.65 -3.25 10.80
CA GLY A 224 42.45 -2.37 9.95
C GLY A 224 43.55 -1.66 10.74
N SER A 225 44.47 -1.02 10.03
CA SER A 225 45.66 -0.34 10.59
C SER A 225 45.54 1.18 10.69
N SER A 226 44.46 1.81 10.22
CA SER A 226 44.26 3.26 10.36
C SER A 226 43.81 3.63 11.78
N ASP A 227 43.99 4.90 12.15
CA ASP A 227 43.65 5.49 13.46
C ASP A 227 42.14 5.78 13.65
N PHE A 228 41.32 5.45 12.66
CA PHE A 228 39.86 5.63 12.67
C PHE A 228 39.13 4.35 12.26
N ALA A 229 37.87 4.24 12.67
CA ALA A 229 36.97 3.17 12.29
C ALA A 229 35.83 3.66 11.37
N VAL A 230 35.25 2.73 10.62
CA VAL A 230 34.05 2.97 9.81
C VAL A 230 32.99 1.96 10.22
N ILE A 231 31.79 2.41 10.60
CA ILE A 231 30.63 1.53 10.73
C ILE A 231 29.74 1.69 9.50
N ALA A 232 29.41 0.59 8.86
CA ALA A 232 28.63 0.60 7.63
C ALA A 232 27.55 -0.46 7.64
N SER A 233 26.38 -0.11 7.14
CA SER A 233 25.22 -0.99 7.13
C SER A 233 24.72 -1.35 5.74
N GLY A 234 24.28 -2.59 5.56
CA GLY A 234 23.70 -3.05 4.30
C GLY A 234 24.63 -2.80 3.10
N VAL A 235 24.11 -2.21 2.03
CA VAL A 235 24.86 -1.92 0.80
C VAL A 235 25.99 -0.90 1.01
N SER A 236 25.87 -0.01 2.01
CA SER A 236 26.86 1.01 2.30
C SER A 236 28.23 0.42 2.68
N TYR A 237 28.26 -0.80 3.23
CA TYR A 237 29.51 -1.53 3.46
C TYR A 237 30.28 -1.80 2.16
N ALA A 238 29.59 -2.12 1.06
CA ALA A 238 30.24 -2.31 -0.23
C ALA A 238 30.86 -1.01 -0.77
N TYR A 239 30.14 0.12 -0.64
CA TYR A 239 30.70 1.44 -1.01
C TYR A 239 31.91 1.81 -0.15
N VAL A 240 31.91 1.46 1.14
CA VAL A 240 33.08 1.65 2.01
C VAL A 240 34.25 0.78 1.54
N LYS A 241 34.04 -0.50 1.23
CA LYS A 241 35.09 -1.41 0.76
C LYS A 241 35.75 -0.89 -0.53
N GLU A 242 34.94 -0.48 -1.50
CA GLU A 242 35.46 0.09 -2.75
C GLU A 242 36.17 1.43 -2.51
N ALA A 243 35.64 2.29 -1.63
CA ALA A 243 36.25 3.58 -1.31
C ALA A 243 37.60 3.44 -0.60
N VAL A 244 37.74 2.52 0.38
CA VAL A 244 39.01 2.32 1.10
C VAL A 244 40.09 1.70 0.20
N GLU A 245 39.71 0.78 -0.69
CA GLU A 245 40.60 0.22 -1.71
C GLU A 245 41.10 1.32 -2.66
N LYS A 246 40.17 2.12 -3.20
CA LYS A 246 40.49 3.24 -4.09
C LYS A 246 41.40 4.29 -3.46
N LEU A 247 41.26 4.52 -2.16
CA LEU A 247 42.05 5.49 -1.41
C LEU A 247 43.35 4.91 -0.82
N GLY A 248 43.54 3.59 -0.86
CA GLY A 248 44.70 2.92 -0.28
C GLY A 248 44.77 2.97 1.25
N VAL A 249 43.64 3.14 1.92
CA VAL A 249 43.55 3.22 3.40
C VAL A 249 42.97 1.93 3.98
N LYS A 250 43.26 1.64 5.26
CA LYS A 250 42.82 0.41 5.93
C LYS A 250 42.21 0.71 7.31
N PRO A 251 41.04 1.38 7.39
CA PRO A 251 40.35 1.54 8.66
C PRO A 251 39.80 0.21 9.18
N THR A 252 39.57 0.12 10.49
CA THR A 252 38.77 -0.98 11.04
C THR A 252 37.33 -0.78 10.60
N ILE A 253 36.70 -1.80 9.99
CA ILE A 253 35.34 -1.71 9.46
C ILE A 253 34.40 -2.57 10.31
N PHE A 254 33.42 -1.92 10.92
CA PHE A 254 32.32 -2.55 11.63
C PHE A 254 31.16 -2.73 10.65
N LYS A 255 30.97 -3.95 10.15
CA LYS A 255 29.84 -4.27 9.28
C LYS A 255 28.63 -4.56 10.15
N LEU A 256 27.60 -3.73 10.05
CA LEU A 256 26.37 -3.85 10.83
C LEU A 256 25.21 -4.32 9.96
N SER A 257 24.55 -5.41 10.35
CA SER A 257 23.29 -5.87 9.75
C SER A 257 22.07 -5.54 10.60
N SER A 258 22.25 -5.32 11.90
CA SER A 258 21.18 -4.97 12.82
C SER A 258 21.19 -3.47 13.10
N THR A 259 20.61 -2.69 12.18
CA THR A 259 20.74 -1.23 12.12
C THR A 259 19.77 -0.48 13.02
N PHE A 260 18.59 -1.05 13.27
CA PHE A 260 17.67 -0.51 14.24
C PHE A 260 16.97 -1.62 15.01
N PRO A 261 17.04 -1.56 16.34
CA PRO A 261 17.93 -0.73 17.13
C PRO A 261 19.39 -1.23 17.06
N VAL A 262 20.37 -0.38 17.33
CA VAL A 262 21.79 -0.72 17.23
C VAL A 262 22.22 -1.43 18.50
N PRO A 263 22.82 -2.63 18.43
CA PRO A 263 23.30 -3.29 19.61
C PRO A 263 24.35 -2.49 20.38
N ARG A 264 24.02 -2.15 21.63
CA ARG A 264 24.83 -1.27 22.48
C ARG A 264 26.27 -1.75 22.65
N LYS A 265 26.50 -3.05 22.82
CA LYS A 265 27.87 -3.61 22.96
C LYS A 265 28.70 -3.45 21.67
N PHE A 266 28.10 -3.73 20.52
CA PHE A 266 28.76 -3.59 19.22
C PHE A 266 29.07 -2.12 18.91
N ALA A 267 28.14 -1.22 19.25
CA ALA A 267 28.38 0.21 19.19
C ALA A 267 29.56 0.62 20.08
N LEU A 268 29.61 0.13 21.33
CA LEU A 268 30.69 0.46 22.26
C LEU A 268 32.07 -0.01 21.77
N GLU A 269 32.17 -1.14 21.08
CA GLU A 269 33.42 -1.59 20.47
C GLU A 269 33.90 -0.66 19.35
N ALA A 270 32.99 -0.24 18.46
CA ALA A 270 33.30 0.75 17.43
C ALA A 270 33.72 2.09 18.04
N LEU A 271 33.09 2.48 19.15
CA LEU A 271 33.35 3.74 19.83
C LEU A 271 34.68 3.78 20.59
N LYS A 272 35.39 2.66 20.76
CA LYS A 272 36.76 2.68 21.34
C LYS A 272 37.77 3.43 20.45
N TYR A 273 37.48 3.57 19.15
CA TYR A 273 38.31 4.30 18.21
C TYR A 273 38.13 5.81 18.41
N GLY A 274 39.20 6.60 18.29
CA GLY A 274 39.14 8.06 18.51
C GLY A 274 38.27 8.80 17.48
N LYS A 275 38.10 8.24 16.27
CA LYS A 275 37.24 8.74 15.20
C LYS A 275 36.46 7.59 14.58
N VAL A 276 35.15 7.76 14.39
CA VAL A 276 34.26 6.78 13.77
C VAL A 276 33.46 7.47 12.67
N LEU A 277 33.47 6.92 11.45
CA LEU A 277 32.58 7.33 10.37
C LEU A 277 31.41 6.34 10.26
N VAL A 278 30.18 6.85 10.31
CA VAL A 278 28.96 6.08 10.08
C VAL A 278 28.53 6.26 8.63
N VAL A 279 28.38 5.15 7.92
CA VAL A 279 27.94 5.12 6.52
C VAL A 279 26.68 4.27 6.41
N GLU A 280 25.55 4.96 6.38
CA GLU A 280 24.22 4.39 6.24
C GLU A 280 23.37 5.18 5.25
N GLU A 281 22.40 4.51 4.62
CA GLU A 281 21.47 5.13 3.68
C GLU A 281 20.47 6.04 4.40
N LEU A 282 20.08 7.13 3.73
CA LEU A 282 18.98 8.01 4.14
C LEU A 282 19.12 8.57 5.57
N GLU A 283 18.33 8.06 6.52
CA GLU A 283 18.26 8.59 7.86
C GLU A 283 19.38 8.06 8.76
N PRO A 284 19.89 8.88 9.70
CA PRO A 284 20.96 8.50 10.62
C PRO A 284 20.46 7.55 11.73
N ILE A 285 19.95 6.39 11.33
CA ILE A 285 19.38 5.39 12.23
C ILE A 285 20.49 4.81 13.12
N VAL A 286 21.61 4.41 12.54
CA VAL A 286 22.77 3.86 13.23
C VAL A 286 23.57 4.97 13.90
N GLU A 287 23.85 6.05 13.19
CA GLU A 287 24.64 7.20 13.67
C GLU A 287 24.03 7.83 14.90
N ASN A 288 22.71 8.02 14.92
CA ASN A 288 22.05 8.63 16.06
C ASN A 288 22.12 7.71 17.27
N GLN A 289 21.85 6.42 17.11
CA GLN A 289 21.93 5.47 18.22
C GLN A 289 23.37 5.39 18.76
N LEU A 290 24.39 5.38 17.90
CA LEU A 290 25.80 5.44 18.33
C LEU A 290 26.15 6.72 19.08
N LYS A 291 25.68 7.88 18.62
CA LYS A 291 25.89 9.15 19.34
C LYS A 291 25.20 9.15 20.70
N VAL A 292 23.97 8.65 20.77
CA VAL A 292 23.21 8.51 22.03
C VAL A 292 23.96 7.59 23.00
N ILE A 293 24.37 6.40 22.55
CA ILE A 293 25.14 5.45 23.36
C ILE A 293 26.49 6.05 23.80
N ALA A 294 27.26 6.65 22.88
CA ALA A 294 28.56 7.23 23.20
C ALA A 294 28.46 8.32 24.27
N TYR A 295 27.44 9.18 24.15
CA TYR A 295 27.18 10.23 25.12
C TYR A 295 26.76 9.66 26.47
N GLU A 296 25.80 8.74 26.52
CA GLU A 296 25.34 8.10 27.76
C GLU A 296 26.46 7.37 28.51
N GLU A 297 27.45 6.85 27.80
CA GLU A 297 28.63 6.17 28.36
C GLU A 297 29.83 7.11 28.59
N GLY A 298 29.70 8.41 28.30
CA GLY A 298 30.74 9.42 28.55
C GLY A 298 31.95 9.38 27.61
N LEU A 299 31.82 8.80 26.42
CA LEU A 299 32.90 8.65 25.44
C LEU A 299 33.11 9.93 24.62
N LYS A 300 34.38 10.28 24.34
CA LYS A 300 34.78 11.49 23.57
C LYS A 300 35.06 11.22 22.08
N THR A 301 34.60 10.09 21.59
CA THR A 301 34.83 9.62 20.23
C THR A 301 34.20 10.57 19.22
N GLN A 302 34.99 10.97 18.22
CA GLN A 302 34.48 11.82 17.14
C GLN A 302 33.64 10.98 16.17
N ILE A 303 32.32 11.04 16.31
CA ILE A 303 31.37 10.34 15.42
C ILE A 303 30.96 11.26 14.28
N LEU A 304 31.38 10.88 13.07
CA LEU A 304 31.10 11.55 11.81
C LEU A 304 30.13 10.67 11.03
N GLY A 305 29.30 11.26 10.19
CA GLY A 305 28.31 10.54 9.39
C GLY A 305 27.61 11.53 8.49
N LYS A 306 26.39 11.95 8.81
CA LYS A 306 25.60 12.85 7.95
C LYS A 306 26.15 14.26 7.76
N ASN A 307 27.14 14.67 8.55
CA ASN A 307 27.90 15.89 8.30
C ASN A 307 28.87 15.78 7.11
N LEU A 308 29.22 14.54 6.72
CA LEU A 308 30.05 14.21 5.56
C LEU A 308 29.31 13.39 4.50
N ILE A 309 28.19 12.75 4.88
CA ILE A 309 27.37 11.84 4.09
C ILE A 309 25.97 12.46 3.91
N PRO A 310 25.40 12.52 2.69
CA PRO A 310 24.07 13.11 2.49
C PRO A 310 22.96 12.27 3.13
N ARG A 311 21.88 12.96 3.52
CA ARG A 311 20.62 12.35 4.00
C ARG A 311 19.58 12.17 2.90
N VAL A 312 19.86 12.69 1.71
CA VAL A 312 18.93 12.73 0.59
C VAL A 312 19.62 12.12 -0.62
N GLY A 313 18.89 11.23 -1.29
CA GLY A 313 19.42 10.43 -2.40
C GLY A 313 20.19 9.21 -1.91
N GLU A 314 20.53 8.36 -2.88
CA GLU A 314 21.32 7.15 -2.66
C GLU A 314 22.80 7.50 -2.44
N LEU A 315 23.48 6.77 -1.56
CA LEU A 315 24.92 6.86 -1.47
C LEU A 315 25.59 6.19 -2.68
N ASN A 316 26.82 6.60 -2.95
CA ASN A 316 27.70 5.95 -3.90
C ASN A 316 29.15 6.05 -3.44
N THR A 317 30.02 5.29 -4.09
CA THR A 317 31.45 5.21 -3.74
C THR A 317 32.15 6.57 -3.74
N SER A 318 31.79 7.50 -4.63
CA SER A 318 32.44 8.83 -4.68
C SER A 318 32.09 9.70 -3.47
N ILE A 319 30.84 9.62 -3.01
CA ILE A 319 30.37 10.31 -1.81
C ILE A 319 31.07 9.74 -0.58
N VAL A 320 31.13 8.41 -0.45
CA VAL A 320 31.76 7.72 0.68
C VAL A 320 33.28 7.96 0.70
N ALA A 321 33.95 7.89 -0.46
CA ALA A 321 35.38 8.20 -0.58
C ALA A 321 35.70 9.64 -0.19
N SER A 322 34.85 10.61 -0.55
CA SER A 322 35.01 12.01 -0.14
C SER A 322 34.92 12.21 1.37
N ALA A 323 34.15 11.36 2.07
CA ALA A 323 34.07 11.39 3.52
C ALA A 323 35.31 10.73 4.15
N ILE A 324 35.69 9.52 3.71
CA ILE A 324 36.84 8.78 4.23
C ILE A 324 38.16 9.54 4.00
N SER A 325 38.33 10.18 2.84
CA SER A 325 39.54 10.93 2.52
C SER A 325 39.80 12.08 3.49
N LYS A 326 38.74 12.80 3.90
CA LYS A 326 38.80 13.87 4.90
C LYS A 326 39.24 13.34 6.27
N LEU A 327 38.79 12.14 6.65
CA LEU A 327 39.21 11.51 7.90
C LEU A 327 40.68 11.08 7.85
N ALA A 328 41.11 10.49 6.74
CA ALA A 328 42.47 10.02 6.54
C ALA A 328 43.48 11.16 6.23
N GLY A 329 43.01 12.40 6.05
CA GLY A 329 43.87 13.53 5.70
C GLY A 329 44.48 13.44 4.30
N ILE A 330 43.86 12.68 3.39
CA ILE A 330 44.33 12.47 2.02
C ILE A 330 43.52 13.31 1.03
N PRO A 331 44.17 13.87 0.00
CA PRO A 331 43.46 14.62 -1.03
C PRO A 331 42.59 13.68 -1.87
N TYR A 332 41.30 14.00 -1.98
CA TYR A 332 40.38 13.32 -2.89
C TYR A 332 39.40 14.32 -3.49
N SER A 333 39.28 14.29 -4.82
CA SER A 333 38.33 15.10 -5.57
C SER A 333 37.31 14.16 -6.21
N PRO A 334 36.01 14.25 -5.84
CA PRO A 334 34.99 13.46 -6.51
C PRO A 334 34.87 13.92 -7.98
N PRO A 335 34.54 13.01 -8.91
CA PRO A 335 34.31 13.36 -10.30
C PRO A 335 33.12 14.35 -10.39
N ASN A 336 33.35 15.53 -10.99
CA ASN A 336 32.32 16.54 -11.18
C ASN A 336 31.42 16.18 -12.38
N ALA A 337 30.12 16.05 -12.14
CA ALA A 337 29.13 16.06 -13.21
C ALA A 337 28.86 17.52 -13.65
N PRO A 338 28.71 17.81 -14.96
CA PRO A 338 28.40 19.15 -15.44
C PRO A 338 27.03 19.63 -14.88
N LYS A 339 27.01 20.78 -14.20
CA LYS A 339 25.77 21.44 -13.74
C LYS A 339 25.13 22.23 -14.88
N VAL A 340 23.86 21.98 -15.15
CA VAL A 340 23.04 22.75 -16.11
C VAL A 340 22.13 23.69 -15.32
N ASN A 341 22.28 25.00 -15.50
CA ASN A 341 21.39 26.01 -14.91
C ASN A 341 20.11 26.12 -15.77
N LEU A 342 19.13 25.26 -15.52
CA LEU A 342 17.79 25.33 -16.10
C LEU A 342 16.75 25.33 -14.98
N GLU A 343 15.86 26.32 -14.94
CA GLU A 343 14.63 26.22 -14.15
C GLU A 343 13.70 25.22 -14.82
N LEU A 344 13.48 24.08 -14.17
CA LEU A 344 12.63 23.03 -14.69
C LEU A 344 11.22 23.15 -14.11
N PRO A 345 10.17 23.04 -14.94
CA PRO A 345 8.80 23.06 -14.45
C PRO A 345 8.53 21.86 -13.53
N SER A 346 7.67 22.04 -12.51
CA SER A 346 7.20 20.96 -11.63
C SER A 346 6.51 19.86 -12.45
N ARG A 347 6.91 18.61 -12.20
CA ARG A 347 6.37 17.42 -12.89
C ARG A 347 5.60 16.56 -11.89
N PRO A 348 4.31 16.85 -11.63
CA PRO A 348 3.50 15.96 -10.80
C PRO A 348 3.40 14.58 -11.46
N PRO A 349 3.20 13.51 -10.68
CA PRO A 349 2.97 12.19 -11.22
C PRO A 349 1.74 12.17 -12.15
N VAL A 350 1.96 11.89 -13.44
CA VAL A 350 0.89 11.85 -14.45
C VAL A 350 0.91 10.55 -15.22
N LEU A 351 -0.27 10.09 -15.64
CA LEU A 351 -0.38 8.96 -16.58
C LEU A 351 0.30 9.31 -17.90
N CYS A 352 1.01 8.34 -18.48
CA CYS A 352 1.76 8.50 -19.74
C CYS A 352 0.86 8.97 -20.90
N ALA A 353 1.47 9.54 -21.95
CA ALA A 353 0.75 9.79 -23.20
C ALA A 353 0.19 8.47 -23.74
N GLY A 354 -1.11 8.46 -24.04
CA GLY A 354 -1.84 7.27 -24.47
C GLY A 354 -2.00 6.17 -23.42
N CYS A 355 -1.79 6.40 -22.12
CA CYS A 355 -2.08 5.36 -21.12
C CYS A 355 -3.57 4.94 -21.17
N GLY A 356 -3.85 3.63 -21.22
CA GLY A 356 -5.21 3.09 -21.19
C GLY A 356 -5.96 3.36 -19.89
N HIS A 357 -5.28 3.45 -18.74
CA HIS A 357 -5.94 3.76 -17.47
C HIS A 357 -6.64 5.13 -17.48
N ARG A 358 -6.10 6.11 -18.23
CA ARG A 358 -6.71 7.44 -18.39
C ARG A 358 -8.06 7.35 -19.09
N SER A 359 -8.13 6.57 -20.17
CA SER A 359 -9.38 6.42 -20.92
C SER A 359 -10.42 5.64 -20.13
N THR A 360 -10.00 4.65 -19.37
CA THR A 360 -10.86 3.94 -18.41
C THR A 360 -11.43 4.90 -17.37
N TYR A 361 -10.59 5.69 -16.69
CA TYR A 361 -11.07 6.66 -15.69
C TYR A 361 -12.05 7.67 -16.27
N TYR A 362 -11.74 8.23 -17.44
CA TYR A 362 -12.61 9.16 -18.13
C TYR A 362 -13.99 8.52 -18.44
N ALA A 363 -14.00 7.31 -19.00
CA ALA A 363 -15.23 6.59 -19.35
C ALA A 363 -16.06 6.19 -18.12
N VAL A 364 -15.41 5.69 -17.06
CA VAL A 364 -16.08 5.31 -15.80
C VAL A 364 -16.69 6.52 -15.11
N LYS A 365 -16.00 7.67 -15.13
CA LYS A 365 -16.53 8.93 -14.59
C LYS A 365 -17.78 9.38 -15.36
N LEU A 366 -17.77 9.28 -16.70
CA LEU A 366 -18.95 9.55 -17.53
C LEU A 366 -20.11 8.59 -17.21
N ALA A 367 -19.82 7.30 -17.05
CA ALA A 367 -20.80 6.27 -16.70
C ALA A 367 -21.47 6.57 -15.34
N ALA A 368 -20.68 6.89 -14.31
CA ALA A 368 -21.19 7.25 -12.99
C ALA A 368 -22.10 8.49 -13.04
N MET A 369 -21.67 9.54 -13.77
CA MET A 369 -22.48 10.76 -13.95
C MET A 369 -23.80 10.48 -14.68
N ARG A 370 -23.80 9.64 -15.72
CA ARG A 370 -25.01 9.25 -16.46
C ARG A 370 -25.95 8.38 -15.64
N ALA A 371 -25.39 7.44 -14.87
CA ALA A 371 -26.13 6.62 -13.93
C ALA A 371 -26.64 7.41 -12.71
N ARG A 372 -26.23 8.67 -12.55
CA ARG A 372 -26.57 9.57 -11.42
C ARG A 372 -26.26 8.95 -10.07
N VAL A 373 -25.11 8.27 -9.98
CA VAL A 373 -24.57 7.70 -8.75
C VAL A 373 -23.31 8.45 -8.35
N LYS A 374 -22.95 8.39 -7.06
CA LYS A 374 -21.72 8.97 -6.53
C LYS A 374 -20.88 7.87 -5.88
N PRO A 375 -20.23 7.01 -6.68
CA PRO A 375 -19.56 5.83 -6.15
C PRO A 375 -18.48 6.19 -5.13
N VAL A 376 -18.20 5.26 -4.23
CA VAL A 376 -16.93 5.25 -3.50
C VAL A 376 -15.88 4.59 -4.38
N TYR A 377 -14.78 5.30 -4.64
CA TYR A 377 -13.70 4.82 -5.50
C TYR A 377 -12.58 4.20 -4.64
N ALA A 378 -12.61 2.88 -4.50
CA ALA A 378 -11.53 2.14 -3.87
C ALA A 378 -10.37 1.97 -4.85
N ASN A 379 -9.13 2.26 -4.43
CA ASN A 379 -7.96 2.19 -5.31
C ASN A 379 -6.82 1.41 -4.62
N ASP A 380 -6.04 0.69 -5.41
CA ASP A 380 -4.84 -0.01 -4.96
C ASP A 380 -3.56 0.78 -5.33
N ILE A 381 -2.39 0.26 -4.95
CA ILE A 381 -1.08 0.86 -5.27
C ILE A 381 -0.58 0.40 -6.65
N GLY A 382 -0.40 1.34 -7.58
CA GLY A 382 0.14 1.14 -8.93
C GLY A 382 -0.10 2.35 -9.86
N CYS A 383 0.06 2.19 -11.19
CA CYS A 383 -0.13 3.31 -12.13
C CYS A 383 -1.51 3.95 -12.02
N TYR A 384 -2.52 3.14 -11.70
CA TYR A 384 -3.91 3.53 -11.55
C TYR A 384 -4.14 4.36 -10.26
N THR A 385 -3.24 4.32 -9.26
CA THR A 385 -3.25 5.28 -8.13
C THR A 385 -3.12 6.73 -8.60
N LEU A 386 -2.48 6.97 -9.76
CA LEU A 386 -2.38 8.32 -10.34
C LEU A 386 -3.75 8.91 -10.74
N GLY A 387 -4.80 8.10 -10.79
CA GLY A 387 -6.19 8.55 -10.90
C GLY A 387 -6.69 9.33 -9.66
N PHE A 388 -5.92 9.37 -8.58
CA PHE A 388 -6.14 10.26 -7.43
C PHE A 388 -6.06 11.74 -7.83
N TYR A 389 -5.10 12.11 -8.67
CA TYR A 389 -4.85 13.50 -9.02
C TYR A 389 -5.93 14.09 -9.95
N PRO A 390 -6.17 15.41 -9.90
CA PRO A 390 -6.98 16.10 -10.89
C PRO A 390 -6.48 15.83 -12.33
N PRO A 391 -7.38 15.71 -13.32
CA PRO A 391 -8.84 15.91 -13.24
C PRO A 391 -9.65 14.63 -12.91
N PHE A 392 -8.98 13.51 -12.64
CA PHE A 392 -9.64 12.22 -12.47
C PHE A 392 -10.40 12.18 -11.15
N ASN A 393 -9.73 12.38 -10.00
CA ASN A 393 -10.32 12.24 -8.67
C ASN A 393 -11.11 10.92 -8.52
N MET A 394 -10.51 9.81 -8.96
CA MET A 394 -11.10 8.46 -9.02
C MET A 394 -10.47 7.50 -7.99
N ALA A 395 -10.06 8.06 -6.85
CA ALA A 395 -9.55 7.31 -5.70
C ALA A 395 -9.94 8.07 -4.42
N ASP A 396 -10.89 7.55 -3.66
CA ASP A 396 -11.28 8.08 -2.34
C ASP A 396 -10.35 7.56 -1.23
N PHE A 397 -9.77 6.37 -1.41
CA PHE A 397 -8.74 5.79 -0.55
C PHE A 397 -7.76 4.93 -1.35
N THR A 398 -6.55 4.77 -0.82
CA THR A 398 -5.55 3.80 -1.29
C THR A 398 -4.74 3.31 -0.11
N TRP A 399 -4.54 2.00 -0.05
CA TRP A 399 -4.00 1.34 1.14
C TRP A 399 -2.72 0.58 0.81
N SER A 400 -2.82 -0.73 0.64
CA SER A 400 -1.75 -1.59 0.16
C SER A 400 -2.23 -2.46 -1.00
N MET A 401 -1.31 -3.12 -1.71
CA MET A 401 -1.64 -3.93 -2.89
C MET A 401 -2.72 -5.00 -2.60
N GLY A 402 -3.83 -4.93 -3.33
CA GLY A 402 -4.98 -5.85 -3.26
C GLY A 402 -6.07 -5.44 -2.29
N SER A 403 -5.89 -4.34 -1.55
CA SER A 403 -6.82 -3.90 -0.50
C SER A 403 -8.05 -3.18 -1.05
N ALA A 404 -8.02 -2.71 -2.30
CA ALA A 404 -9.14 -2.01 -2.91
C ALA A 404 -10.43 -2.87 -2.89
N ILE A 405 -10.30 -4.18 -3.09
CA ILE A 405 -11.42 -5.11 -3.10
C ILE A 405 -11.92 -5.35 -1.66
N GLY A 406 -11.03 -5.68 -0.72
CA GLY A 406 -11.40 -5.96 0.68
C GLY A 406 -12.04 -4.78 1.40
N ILE A 407 -11.38 -3.63 1.41
CA ILE A 407 -11.89 -2.42 2.06
C ILE A 407 -13.14 -1.94 1.31
N GLY A 408 -13.12 -2.04 -0.02
CA GLY A 408 -14.27 -1.74 -0.87
C GLY A 408 -15.50 -2.58 -0.54
N MET A 409 -15.35 -3.88 -0.25
CA MET A 409 -16.44 -4.74 0.21
C MET A 409 -16.97 -4.32 1.59
N GLY A 410 -16.09 -3.98 2.53
CA GLY A 410 -16.49 -3.50 3.86
C GLY A 410 -17.37 -2.26 3.79
N ILE A 411 -17.05 -1.34 2.88
CA ILE A 411 -17.86 -0.16 2.58
C ILE A 411 -19.15 -0.55 1.83
N ALA A 412 -19.04 -1.36 0.78
CA ALA A 412 -20.17 -1.77 -0.06
C ALA A 412 -21.27 -2.49 0.73
N LYS A 413 -20.90 -3.20 1.79
CA LYS A 413 -21.84 -3.91 2.66
C LYS A 413 -22.86 -2.96 3.31
N PHE A 414 -22.46 -1.74 3.63
CA PHE A 414 -23.27 -0.78 4.38
C PHE A 414 -23.59 0.51 3.61
N SER A 415 -23.00 0.69 2.43
CA SER A 415 -23.22 1.86 1.57
C SER A 415 -24.45 1.71 0.69
N GLU A 416 -25.26 2.78 0.58
CA GLU A 416 -26.31 2.89 -0.45
C GLU A 416 -25.73 3.30 -1.82
N GLU A 417 -24.61 4.00 -1.83
CA GLU A 417 -23.86 4.33 -3.04
C GLU A 417 -23.01 3.13 -3.50
N PRO A 418 -22.86 2.91 -4.81
CA PRO A 418 -22.06 1.79 -5.32
C PRO A 418 -20.58 1.98 -4.99
N VAL A 419 -19.85 0.87 -4.86
CA VAL A 419 -18.40 0.89 -4.73
C VAL A 419 -17.77 0.41 -6.03
N ILE A 420 -16.79 1.16 -6.53
CA ILE A 420 -15.96 0.78 -7.67
C ILE A 420 -14.51 0.63 -7.18
N ALA A 421 -13.99 -0.60 -7.26
CA ALA A 421 -12.62 -0.93 -6.90
C ALA A 421 -11.74 -1.00 -8.15
N PHE A 422 -10.69 -0.16 -8.19
CA PHE A 422 -9.68 -0.17 -9.23
C PHE A 422 -8.43 -0.92 -8.77
N ILE A 423 -8.04 -1.93 -9.54
CA ILE A 423 -6.88 -2.77 -9.26
C ILE A 423 -6.10 -3.02 -10.55
N GLY A 424 -4.77 -3.01 -10.49
CA GLY A 424 -3.92 -3.39 -11.63
C GLY A 424 -3.92 -4.90 -11.85
N ASP A 425 -3.57 -5.35 -13.05
CA ASP A 425 -3.35 -6.78 -13.34
C ASP A 425 -2.30 -7.43 -12.43
N SER A 426 -1.12 -6.84 -12.27
CA SER A 426 -0.09 -7.38 -11.39
C SER A 426 -0.55 -7.44 -9.93
N THR A 427 -1.24 -6.40 -9.46
CA THR A 427 -1.83 -6.33 -8.12
C THR A 427 -2.98 -7.33 -7.94
N PHE A 428 -3.76 -7.60 -8.99
CA PHE A 428 -4.81 -8.60 -8.98
C PHE A 428 -4.23 -9.99 -8.72
N TYR A 429 -3.17 -10.38 -9.43
CA TYR A 429 -2.45 -11.64 -9.17
C TYR A 429 -1.79 -11.67 -7.79
N HIS A 430 -1.27 -10.53 -7.32
CA HIS A 430 -0.58 -10.43 -6.03
C HIS A 430 -1.50 -10.73 -4.85
N ALA A 431 -2.64 -10.02 -4.76
CA ALA A 431 -3.53 -10.12 -3.59
C ALA A 431 -5.02 -9.82 -3.89
N GLY A 432 -5.39 -9.55 -5.15
CA GLY A 432 -6.79 -9.27 -5.50
C GLY A 432 -7.68 -10.51 -5.57
N ILE A 433 -7.12 -11.67 -5.94
CA ILE A 433 -7.88 -12.92 -6.11
C ILE A 433 -8.61 -13.36 -4.83
N PRO A 434 -7.95 -13.40 -3.64
CA PRO A 434 -8.65 -13.73 -2.39
C PRO A 434 -9.82 -12.79 -2.09
N GLY A 435 -9.65 -11.48 -2.30
CA GLY A 435 -10.73 -10.51 -2.13
C GLY A 435 -11.91 -10.75 -3.08
N LEU A 436 -11.64 -11.15 -4.32
CA LEU A 436 -12.69 -11.47 -5.30
C LEU A 436 -13.46 -12.75 -4.92
N ILE A 437 -12.76 -13.79 -4.47
CA ILE A 437 -13.39 -15.02 -3.95
C ILE A 437 -14.33 -14.67 -2.78
N ASN A 438 -13.86 -13.82 -1.86
CA ASN A 438 -14.67 -13.36 -0.74
C ASN A 438 -15.95 -12.64 -1.18
N ALA A 439 -15.83 -11.75 -2.17
CA ALA A 439 -16.95 -10.99 -2.70
C ALA A 439 -18.02 -11.90 -3.29
N VAL A 440 -17.60 -12.96 -4.00
CA VAL A 440 -18.52 -13.95 -4.57
C VAL A 440 -19.15 -14.80 -3.48
N TYR A 441 -18.35 -15.36 -2.58
CA TYR A 441 -18.82 -16.24 -1.51
C TYR A 441 -19.83 -15.55 -0.58
N ASN A 442 -19.54 -14.32 -0.16
CA ASN A 442 -20.39 -13.54 0.74
C ASN A 442 -21.44 -12.68 0.02
N GLY A 443 -21.48 -12.71 -1.33
CA GLY A 443 -22.46 -11.99 -2.13
C GLY A 443 -22.39 -10.46 -1.97
N ILE A 444 -21.19 -9.89 -1.88
CA ILE A 444 -20.99 -8.45 -1.67
C ILE A 444 -21.04 -7.69 -3.01
N PRO A 445 -21.96 -6.72 -3.20
CA PRO A 445 -22.11 -6.01 -4.46
C PRO A 445 -21.12 -4.88 -4.63
N LEU A 446 -20.03 -5.13 -5.34
CA LEU A 446 -19.07 -4.12 -5.80
C LEU A 446 -18.67 -4.34 -7.26
N LEU A 447 -18.28 -3.27 -7.94
CA LEU A 447 -17.71 -3.33 -9.28
C LEU A 447 -16.18 -3.30 -9.18
N VAL A 448 -15.53 -4.39 -9.58
CA VAL A 448 -14.07 -4.46 -9.70
C VAL A 448 -13.68 -4.16 -11.14
N ILE A 449 -12.84 -3.14 -11.35
CA ILE A 449 -12.28 -2.80 -12.67
C ILE A 449 -10.79 -3.12 -12.63
N VAL A 450 -10.41 -4.18 -13.35
CA VAL A 450 -9.01 -4.58 -13.49
C VAL A 450 -8.37 -3.82 -14.65
N MET A 451 -7.37 -3.03 -14.30
CA MET A 451 -6.63 -2.11 -15.15
C MET A 451 -5.47 -2.84 -15.84
N ASP A 452 -5.80 -3.79 -16.73
CA ASP A 452 -4.87 -4.74 -17.38
C ASP A 452 -4.02 -4.08 -18.47
N ASN A 453 -2.74 -3.87 -18.17
CA ASN A 453 -1.76 -3.32 -19.10
C ASN A 453 -0.67 -4.31 -19.53
N GLY A 454 -0.78 -5.56 -19.07
CA GLY A 454 0.12 -6.67 -19.34
C GLY A 454 1.49 -6.56 -18.69
N ILE A 455 1.73 -5.58 -17.81
CA ILE A 455 3.07 -5.38 -17.22
C ILE A 455 3.09 -4.65 -15.86
N THR A 456 4.04 -5.02 -14.98
CA THR A 456 4.28 -4.28 -13.72
C THR A 456 5.05 -2.99 -14.03
N ALA A 457 4.31 -1.94 -14.41
CA ALA A 457 4.89 -0.77 -15.07
C ALA A 457 5.71 0.15 -14.14
N MET A 458 5.17 0.56 -12.99
CA MET A 458 5.79 1.60 -12.15
C MET A 458 7.18 1.24 -11.63
N THR A 459 7.43 -0.03 -11.36
CA THR A 459 8.69 -0.52 -10.79
C THR A 459 9.77 -0.78 -11.83
N GLY A 460 9.47 -0.60 -13.13
CA GLY A 460 10.44 -0.82 -14.21
C GLY A 460 10.00 -1.77 -15.32
N HIS A 461 8.69 -1.99 -15.51
CA HIS A 461 8.15 -2.82 -16.59
C HIS A 461 8.54 -4.30 -16.48
N GLN A 462 8.45 -4.86 -15.27
CA GLN A 462 8.71 -6.28 -15.03
C GLN A 462 7.56 -7.16 -15.55
N PRO A 463 7.86 -8.33 -16.12
CA PRO A 463 6.83 -9.31 -16.44
C PRO A 463 6.17 -9.84 -15.16
N HIS A 464 4.92 -10.29 -15.29
CA HIS A 464 4.13 -10.95 -14.25
C HIS A 464 3.25 -12.04 -14.91
N PRO A 465 2.39 -12.75 -14.17
CA PRO A 465 1.62 -13.88 -14.72
C PRO A 465 0.72 -13.57 -15.93
N GLY A 466 0.41 -12.30 -16.19
CA GLY A 466 -0.36 -11.85 -17.36
C GLY A 466 0.49 -11.46 -18.57
N SER A 467 1.82 -11.41 -18.45
CA SER A 467 2.70 -10.85 -19.49
C SER A 467 3.00 -11.83 -20.64
N GLY A 468 2.94 -13.14 -20.39
CA GLY A 468 3.24 -14.18 -21.40
C GLY A 468 4.74 -14.44 -21.62
N TYR A 469 5.60 -13.84 -20.81
CA TYR A 469 7.05 -14.08 -20.83
C TYR A 469 7.64 -13.91 -19.43
N GLY A 470 8.82 -14.46 -19.20
CA GLY A 470 9.56 -14.35 -17.94
C GLY A 470 10.67 -13.29 -17.96
N PRO A 471 11.40 -13.15 -16.84
CA PRO A 471 12.45 -12.15 -16.70
C PRO A 471 13.65 -12.36 -17.64
N THR A 472 13.81 -13.55 -18.23
CA THR A 472 14.87 -13.82 -19.24
C THR A 472 14.34 -13.75 -20.67
N GLY A 473 13.09 -13.31 -20.86
CA GLY A 473 12.44 -13.21 -22.17
C GLY A 473 11.89 -14.53 -22.71
N GLU A 474 11.96 -15.60 -21.92
CA GLU A 474 11.39 -16.89 -22.26
C GLU A 474 9.86 -16.83 -22.26
N THR A 475 9.23 -17.48 -23.23
CA THR A 475 7.76 -17.56 -23.30
C THR A 475 7.20 -18.27 -22.06
N ARG A 476 6.13 -17.72 -21.49
CA ARG A 476 5.38 -18.31 -20.37
C ARG A 476 3.88 -18.31 -20.67
N PRO A 477 3.08 -19.17 -20.02
CA PRO A 477 1.63 -19.09 -20.13
C PRO A 477 1.11 -17.71 -19.72
N VAL A 478 0.08 -17.23 -20.43
CA VAL A 478 -0.66 -16.03 -20.05
C VAL A 478 -1.84 -16.47 -19.20
N ILE A 479 -1.82 -16.10 -17.93
CA ILE A 479 -3.00 -16.25 -17.07
C ILE A 479 -3.94 -15.09 -17.39
N ARG A 480 -5.21 -15.37 -17.66
CA ARG A 480 -6.22 -14.35 -17.99
C ARG A 480 -7.08 -14.05 -16.77
N ILE A 481 -7.23 -12.76 -16.46
CA ILE A 481 -8.01 -12.29 -15.31
C ILE A 481 -9.49 -12.67 -15.44
N GLU A 482 -10.06 -12.58 -16.63
CA GLU A 482 -11.45 -12.92 -16.91
C GLU A 482 -11.74 -14.40 -16.69
N ASP A 483 -10.76 -15.28 -16.93
CA ASP A 483 -10.91 -16.71 -16.72
C ASP A 483 -10.89 -17.03 -15.21
N ILE A 484 -10.01 -16.36 -14.44
CA ILE A 484 -10.02 -16.44 -12.98
C ILE A 484 -11.35 -15.91 -12.43
N ALA A 485 -11.79 -14.73 -12.88
CA ALA A 485 -13.03 -14.11 -12.40
C ALA A 485 -14.25 -15.01 -12.64
N LYS A 486 -14.34 -15.64 -13.82
CA LYS A 486 -15.40 -16.62 -14.10
C LYS A 486 -15.25 -17.88 -13.24
N ALA A 487 -14.03 -18.40 -13.09
CA ALA A 487 -13.76 -19.61 -12.33
C ALA A 487 -14.10 -19.47 -10.83
N VAL A 488 -13.91 -18.29 -10.25
CA VAL A 488 -14.30 -18.01 -8.86
C VAL A 488 -15.80 -17.71 -8.70
N GLY A 489 -16.57 -17.66 -9.79
CA GLY A 489 -18.04 -17.56 -9.77
C GLY A 489 -18.62 -16.16 -10.02
N VAL A 490 -17.84 -15.22 -10.56
CA VAL A 490 -18.40 -13.91 -10.96
C VAL A 490 -19.33 -14.07 -12.17
N GLU A 491 -20.57 -13.65 -12.03
CA GLU A 491 -21.60 -13.77 -13.08
C GLU A 491 -21.48 -12.69 -14.17
N PHE A 492 -21.02 -11.49 -13.82
CA PHE A 492 -20.78 -10.41 -14.76
C PHE A 492 -19.28 -10.22 -14.96
N VAL A 493 -18.74 -10.74 -16.06
CA VAL A 493 -17.33 -10.58 -16.44
C VAL A 493 -17.25 -10.10 -17.88
N GLU A 494 -16.79 -8.86 -18.07
CA GLU A 494 -16.66 -8.25 -19.39
C GLU A 494 -15.23 -7.78 -19.63
N VAL A 495 -14.72 -8.03 -20.83
CA VAL A 495 -13.41 -7.55 -21.28
C VAL A 495 -13.63 -6.46 -22.30
N VAL A 496 -13.07 -5.28 -22.05
CA VAL A 496 -13.18 -4.12 -22.92
C VAL A 496 -11.81 -3.59 -23.26
N ASP A 497 -11.62 -3.12 -24.50
CA ASP A 497 -10.41 -2.38 -24.86
C ASP A 497 -10.42 -1.04 -24.11
N ALA A 498 -9.39 -0.76 -23.34
CA ALA A 498 -9.31 0.48 -22.57
C ALA A 498 -9.39 1.73 -23.48
N TYR A 499 -8.99 1.64 -24.75
CA TYR A 499 -9.07 2.74 -25.72
C TYR A 499 -10.47 2.95 -26.32
N ASP A 500 -11.41 2.01 -26.17
CA ASP A 500 -12.79 2.18 -26.60
C ASP A 500 -13.61 2.83 -25.47
N VAL A 501 -13.67 4.16 -25.49
CA VAL A 501 -14.31 4.96 -24.45
C VAL A 501 -15.80 4.63 -24.31
N GLU A 502 -16.47 4.31 -25.42
CA GLU A 502 -17.90 4.03 -25.44
C GLU A 502 -18.20 2.61 -24.91
N ALA A 503 -17.38 1.62 -25.28
CA ALA A 503 -17.47 0.28 -24.72
C ALA A 503 -17.21 0.30 -23.20
N VAL A 504 -16.16 0.96 -22.73
CA VAL A 504 -15.88 1.07 -21.28
C VAL A 504 -17.05 1.75 -20.56
N ARG A 505 -17.57 2.87 -21.09
CA ARG A 505 -18.69 3.61 -20.49
C ARG A 505 -19.94 2.75 -20.41
N SER A 506 -20.36 2.17 -21.53
CA SER A 506 -21.61 1.39 -21.62
C SER A 506 -21.54 0.10 -20.80
N THR A 507 -20.40 -0.59 -20.77
CA THR A 507 -20.19 -1.77 -19.92
C THR A 507 -20.18 -1.40 -18.44
N THR A 508 -19.60 -0.25 -18.07
CA THR A 508 -19.66 0.25 -16.69
C THR A 508 -21.10 0.54 -16.26
N GLU A 509 -21.92 1.16 -17.13
CA GLU A 509 -23.35 1.40 -16.84
C GLU A 509 -24.12 0.09 -16.64
N LYS A 510 -23.87 -0.93 -17.48
CA LYS A 510 -24.44 -2.27 -17.33
C LYS A 510 -24.01 -2.93 -16.02
N ALA A 511 -22.74 -2.82 -15.66
CA ALA A 511 -22.19 -3.38 -14.42
C ALA A 511 -22.79 -2.69 -13.18
N LEU A 512 -22.88 -1.36 -13.18
CA LEU A 512 -23.54 -0.60 -12.10
C LEU A 512 -25.00 -0.99 -11.93
N LYS A 513 -25.72 -1.22 -13.03
CA LYS A 513 -27.08 -1.75 -13.00
C LYS A 513 -27.11 -3.18 -12.44
N PHE A 514 -26.20 -4.04 -12.88
CA PHE A 514 -26.09 -5.43 -12.42
C PHE A 514 -25.86 -5.50 -10.91
N ILE A 515 -24.87 -4.79 -10.36
CA ILE A 515 -24.57 -4.84 -8.92
C ILE A 515 -25.76 -4.32 -8.08
N LYS A 516 -26.50 -3.32 -8.61
CA LYS A 516 -27.67 -2.76 -7.94
C LYS A 516 -28.85 -3.74 -7.91
N GLU A 517 -29.13 -4.39 -9.04
CA GLU A 517 -30.29 -5.29 -9.20
C GLU A 517 -30.05 -6.69 -8.67
N LYS A 518 -28.87 -7.26 -8.96
CA LYS A 518 -28.53 -8.64 -8.60
C LYS A 518 -27.87 -8.78 -7.24
N LYS A 519 -27.38 -7.66 -6.67
CA LYS A 519 -26.68 -7.64 -5.38
C LYS A 519 -25.50 -8.63 -5.33
N LYS A 520 -24.73 -8.67 -6.42
CA LYS A 520 -23.57 -9.56 -6.62
C LYS A 520 -22.38 -8.77 -7.17
N PRO A 521 -21.13 -9.23 -6.99
CA PRO A 521 -19.96 -8.57 -7.56
C PRO A 521 -19.96 -8.62 -9.09
N ALA A 522 -19.34 -7.62 -9.71
CA ALA A 522 -19.11 -7.56 -11.16
C ALA A 522 -17.63 -7.25 -11.45
N VAL A 523 -17.10 -7.80 -12.53
CA VAL A 523 -15.72 -7.57 -12.97
C VAL A 523 -15.70 -7.02 -14.40
N ILE A 524 -14.95 -5.93 -14.60
CA ILE A 524 -14.57 -5.43 -15.92
C ILE A 524 -13.06 -5.51 -16.05
N VAL A 525 -12.57 -6.19 -17.07
CA VAL A 525 -11.14 -6.16 -17.45
C VAL A 525 -10.98 -5.10 -18.53
N SER A 526 -10.43 -3.94 -18.15
CA SER A 526 -10.12 -2.86 -19.07
C SER A 526 -8.71 -3.06 -19.62
N ARG A 527 -8.61 -3.78 -20.75
CA ARG A 527 -7.36 -4.28 -21.30
C ARG A 527 -6.76 -3.34 -22.34
N ARG A 528 -5.51 -2.94 -22.13
CA ARG A 528 -4.68 -2.31 -23.18
C ARG A 528 -3.21 -2.38 -22.78
N PRO A 529 -2.31 -2.89 -23.65
CA PRO A 529 -0.87 -2.90 -23.36
C PRO A 529 -0.35 -1.55 -22.90
N CYS A 530 0.60 -1.56 -21.97
CA CYS A 530 1.29 -0.34 -21.52
C CYS A 530 1.78 0.47 -22.74
N ALA A 531 1.34 1.73 -22.85
CA ALA A 531 1.64 2.58 -23.99
C ALA A 531 3.15 2.75 -24.24
N LEU A 532 3.96 2.77 -23.17
CA LEU A 532 5.41 2.85 -23.29
C LEU A 532 6.03 1.56 -23.84
N MET A 533 5.51 0.40 -23.43
CA MET A 533 5.95 -0.90 -23.97
C MET A 533 5.57 -1.05 -25.43
N GLU A 534 4.35 -0.67 -25.77
CA GLU A 534 3.87 -0.70 -27.14
C GLU A 534 4.69 0.25 -28.03
N LEU A 535 5.01 1.44 -27.54
CA LEU A 535 5.90 2.38 -28.25
C LEU A 535 7.30 1.80 -28.47
N ARG A 536 7.87 1.12 -27.47
CA ARG A 536 9.16 0.43 -27.61
C ARG A 536 9.09 -0.69 -28.64
N ARG A 537 8.03 -1.51 -28.61
CA ARG A 537 7.79 -2.58 -29.60
C ARG A 537 7.74 -2.03 -31.02
N LYS A 538 6.91 -1.01 -31.25
CA LYS A 538 6.77 -0.36 -32.56
C LYS A 538 8.08 0.20 -33.09
N ARG A 539 8.83 0.90 -32.24
CA ARG A 539 10.16 1.43 -32.59
C ARG A 539 11.15 0.31 -32.94
N ALA A 540 11.16 -0.77 -32.17
CA ALA A 540 12.03 -1.92 -32.46
C ALA A 540 11.67 -2.63 -33.77
N GLN A 541 10.40 -2.56 -34.19
CA GLN A 541 9.90 -3.17 -35.43
C GLN A 541 9.82 -2.18 -36.61
N ASN A 542 10.29 -0.95 -36.43
CA ASN A 542 10.15 0.14 -37.42
C ASN A 542 8.70 0.35 -37.90
N GLU A 543 7.71 0.11 -37.03
CA GLU A 543 6.31 0.44 -37.32
C GLU A 543 6.10 1.96 -37.30
N GLU A 544 5.37 2.48 -38.29
CA GLU A 544 5.01 3.90 -38.36
C GLU A 544 4.08 4.28 -37.19
N ILE A 545 4.47 5.33 -36.46
CA ILE A 545 3.65 5.94 -35.41
C ILE A 545 3.04 7.20 -35.99
N VAL A 546 1.74 7.17 -36.25
CA VAL A 546 1.01 8.31 -36.80
C VAL A 546 0.50 9.20 -35.65
N PRO A 547 1.10 10.39 -35.43
CA PRO A 547 0.60 11.32 -34.43
C PRO A 547 -0.72 11.95 -34.87
N TYR A 548 -1.41 12.57 -33.94
CA TYR A 548 -2.63 13.35 -34.21
C TYR A 548 -2.33 14.84 -34.11
N TYR A 549 -3.15 15.66 -34.78
CA TYR A 549 -3.15 17.12 -34.67
C TYR A 549 -4.56 17.63 -34.40
N ILE A 550 -4.67 18.88 -33.94
CA ILE A 550 -5.95 19.56 -33.72
C ILE A 550 -6.16 20.59 -34.82
N ASP A 551 -7.19 20.35 -35.65
CA ASP A 551 -7.69 21.28 -36.66
C ASP A 551 -8.26 22.52 -35.96
N GLN A 552 -7.51 23.63 -36.04
CA GLN A 552 -7.84 24.86 -35.32
C GLN A 552 -9.09 25.55 -35.87
N GLU A 553 -9.48 25.31 -37.13
CA GLU A 553 -10.70 25.85 -37.72
C GLU A 553 -11.95 25.16 -37.15
N LYS A 554 -11.83 23.88 -36.79
CA LYS A 554 -12.93 23.11 -36.17
C LYS A 554 -12.92 23.16 -34.65
N CYS A 555 -11.80 23.53 -34.03
CA CYS A 555 -11.65 23.48 -32.59
C CYS A 555 -12.52 24.54 -31.89
N ILE A 556 -13.51 24.07 -31.13
CA ILE A 556 -14.39 24.93 -30.32
C ILE A 556 -13.80 25.32 -28.95
N LYS A 557 -12.51 25.04 -28.71
CA LYS A 557 -11.78 25.37 -27.47
C LYS A 557 -12.46 24.91 -26.15
N CYS A 558 -13.27 23.85 -26.19
CA CYS A 558 -14.04 23.33 -25.05
C CYS A 558 -13.20 22.77 -23.87
N GLY A 559 -11.90 22.57 -24.04
CA GLY A 559 -11.02 22.07 -22.97
C GLY A 559 -11.12 20.56 -22.66
N ILE A 560 -12.08 19.81 -23.21
CA ILE A 560 -12.30 18.38 -22.87
C ILE A 560 -11.01 17.54 -23.02
N CYS A 561 -10.29 17.70 -24.13
CA CYS A 561 -9.09 16.91 -24.42
C CYS A 561 -7.90 17.23 -23.50
N VAL A 562 -7.77 18.48 -23.04
CA VAL A 562 -6.62 18.97 -22.27
C VAL A 562 -6.91 19.06 -20.77
N ASP A 563 -8.12 19.43 -20.36
CA ASP A 563 -8.47 19.64 -18.95
C ASP A 563 -9.24 18.47 -18.33
N LYS A 564 -9.99 17.67 -19.12
CA LYS A 564 -10.81 16.55 -18.59
C LYS A 564 -10.18 15.19 -18.87
N PHE A 565 -9.71 14.99 -20.10
CA PHE A 565 -8.94 13.80 -20.46
C PHE A 565 -7.47 13.93 -20.06
N SER A 566 -6.91 15.13 -20.12
CA SER A 566 -5.58 15.48 -19.58
C SER A 566 -4.43 14.62 -20.13
N CYS A 567 -4.34 14.47 -21.46
CA CYS A 567 -3.20 13.83 -22.10
C CYS A 567 -1.96 14.74 -22.05
N PRO A 568 -0.78 14.28 -21.61
CA PRO A 568 0.43 15.10 -21.54
C PRO A 568 0.98 15.46 -22.92
N ALA A 569 0.53 14.79 -23.97
CA ALA A 569 0.81 15.16 -25.36
C ALA A 569 -0.10 16.29 -25.87
N ILE A 570 -1.05 16.79 -25.07
CA ILE A 570 -1.95 17.89 -25.44
C ILE A 570 -1.68 19.05 -24.50
N VAL A 571 -1.36 20.22 -25.04
CA VAL A 571 -1.03 21.41 -24.26
C VAL A 571 -1.81 22.63 -24.74
N ARG A 572 -1.84 23.67 -23.90
CA ARG A 572 -2.35 24.99 -24.25
C ARG A 572 -1.16 25.86 -24.70
N GLU A 573 -1.26 26.41 -25.90
CA GLU A 573 -0.33 27.39 -26.45
C GLU A 573 -1.08 28.70 -26.68
N GLY A 574 -1.02 29.61 -25.71
CA GLY A 574 -1.86 30.80 -25.70
C GLY A 574 -3.35 30.44 -25.67
N ASP A 575 -4.08 30.84 -26.71
CA ASP A 575 -5.51 30.55 -26.87
C ASP A 575 -5.80 29.26 -27.66
N ARG A 576 -4.74 28.59 -28.15
CA ARG A 576 -4.83 27.35 -28.94
C ARG A 576 -4.63 26.13 -28.06
N ILE A 577 -5.21 25.02 -28.50
CA ILE A 577 -4.94 23.70 -27.94
C ILE A 577 -4.26 22.90 -29.04
N VAL A 578 -3.08 22.35 -28.75
CA VAL A 578 -2.25 21.64 -29.72
C VAL A 578 -1.83 20.27 -29.20
N ILE A 579 -1.52 19.35 -30.11
CA ILE A 579 -0.88 18.06 -29.79
C ILE A 579 0.60 18.18 -30.11
N ILE A 580 1.45 17.83 -29.14
CA ILE A 580 2.90 17.72 -29.30
C ILE A 580 3.19 16.39 -30.02
N PRO A 581 3.62 16.40 -31.30
CA PRO A 581 3.78 15.18 -32.10
C PRO A 581 4.79 14.19 -31.49
N GLU A 582 5.86 14.69 -30.87
CA GLU A 582 6.95 13.90 -30.30
C GLU A 582 6.52 13.08 -29.07
N LEU A 583 5.49 13.57 -28.36
CA LEU A 583 4.88 12.89 -27.21
C LEU A 583 3.67 12.04 -27.61
N CYS A 584 3.11 12.25 -28.80
CA CYS A 584 1.90 11.57 -29.25
C CYS A 584 2.22 10.12 -29.65
N VAL A 585 1.61 9.15 -28.95
CA VAL A 585 1.75 7.72 -29.27
C VAL A 585 0.74 7.22 -30.31
N GLY A 586 -0.04 8.11 -30.92
CA GLY A 586 -1.01 7.75 -31.97
C GLY A 586 -2.20 6.92 -31.51
N CYS A 587 -2.59 6.95 -30.22
CA CYS A 587 -3.67 6.09 -29.69
C CYS A 587 -5.08 6.45 -30.19
N GLY A 588 -5.31 7.67 -30.68
CA GLY A 588 -6.60 8.12 -31.23
C GLY A 588 -7.72 8.36 -30.22
N VAL A 589 -7.53 8.07 -28.93
CA VAL A 589 -8.60 8.20 -27.91
C VAL A 589 -9.11 9.64 -27.79
N CYS A 590 -8.22 10.63 -27.86
CA CYS A 590 -8.62 12.04 -27.82
C CYS A 590 -9.54 12.44 -28.99
N ALA A 591 -9.42 11.78 -30.15
CA ALA A 591 -10.31 12.02 -31.30
C ALA A 591 -11.72 11.46 -31.07
N GLN A 592 -11.86 10.34 -30.34
CA GLN A 592 -13.16 9.77 -29.99
C GLN A 592 -13.98 10.70 -29.09
N ILE A 593 -13.32 11.41 -28.18
CA ILE A 593 -13.98 12.28 -27.18
C ILE A 593 -14.13 13.74 -27.64
N CYS A 594 -13.62 14.09 -28.82
CA CYS A 594 -13.69 15.46 -29.34
C CYS A 594 -15.09 15.73 -29.94
N PRO A 595 -15.93 16.57 -29.32
CA PRO A 595 -17.29 16.81 -29.82
C PRO A 595 -17.31 17.48 -31.20
N ALA A 596 -16.31 18.31 -31.49
CA ALA A 596 -16.18 19.01 -32.77
C ALA A 596 -15.49 18.17 -33.86
N LYS A 597 -15.03 16.94 -33.54
CA LYS A 597 -14.24 16.09 -34.45
C LYS A 597 -13.04 16.85 -35.07
N ALA A 598 -12.42 17.72 -34.26
CA ALA A 598 -11.30 18.56 -34.66
C ALA A 598 -9.95 17.82 -34.60
N ILE A 599 -9.87 16.70 -33.87
CA ILE A 599 -8.61 15.95 -33.71
C ILE A 599 -8.51 14.88 -34.80
N LYS A 600 -7.46 14.94 -35.63
CA LYS A 600 -7.27 14.09 -36.80
C LYS A 600 -5.86 13.49 -36.84
N PRO A 601 -5.67 12.30 -37.43
CA PRO A 601 -4.32 11.78 -37.66
C PRO A 601 -3.59 12.68 -38.66
N VAL A 602 -2.29 12.87 -38.47
CA VAL A 602 -1.42 13.55 -39.45
C VAL A 602 -1.34 12.64 -40.68
N LYS A 603 -1.99 13.03 -41.78
CA LYS A 603 -1.82 12.34 -43.07
C LYS A 603 -0.51 12.81 -43.69
N GLY A 604 0.34 11.86 -44.09
CA GLY A 604 1.63 11.99 -44.78
C GLY A 604 2.00 13.41 -45.23
N ILE A 605 2.79 14.09 -44.39
CA ILE A 605 3.72 15.10 -44.88
C ILE A 605 4.98 14.30 -45.21
N LYS A 606 5.14 13.94 -46.49
CA LYS A 606 6.46 13.56 -46.99
C LYS A 606 7.37 14.77 -46.73
N GLY A 607 8.45 14.55 -45.98
CA GLY A 607 9.47 15.56 -45.72
C GLY A 607 10.06 16.15 -46.99
#